data_AF-A0A3S3LUH4-F1
#
_entry.id   AF-A0A3S3LUH4-F1
#
_cell.length_a   1.000
_cell.length_b   1.000
_cell.length_c   1.000
_cell.angle_alpha   90.00
_cell.angle_beta   90.00
_cell.angle_gamma   90.00
#
_symmetry.space_group_name_H-M   'P 1'
#
loop_
_entity.id
_entity.type
_entity.pdbx_description
1 polymer ?
#
loop_
_entity_poly.entity_id
_entity_poly.type
_entity_poly.pdbx_seq_one_letter_code
_entity_poly.pdbx_strand_id
1 'polypeptide(L)'
;DEVTRLILDTHDAAAFAPFRSMTVGALRDWLLSPAATAGTLRAAAPGFTPEMVAAVSKLMRNQDLIRVARKCEVVTAFRNTLGTRGTLSTRLQPNHPADDPQGIAVSILDGLLHGAGDAVIGINPASDNLGNCRDLLVALDALRQSLEIPTQSCVLTHVTNSVRLLEAGAPVDLIFQSVAGTEAANAGFGVNLSILREAQDAGLAAGRGTIGQNVMYFETGQGAALSAGAHHGVDQQTLEARAYAVARAFPPLLVNTVVGFIGPEYLYDGKQIIRAGLEDHFCGKLLGLPMGVDVCYTNHVEADQDDMDTLATLLVDAGVNFLITVPGADDVMLGYQSLAFDDIAYLR
;
A
#
# COMPACT_ATOMS: atom_id res chain seq x y z
N ASP A 1 -15.48 -13.96 -11.66
CA ASP A 1 -14.30 -13.24 -11.17
C ASP A 1 -13.96 -12.07 -12.07
N GLU A 2 -14.40 -10.86 -11.69
CA GLU A 2 -14.09 -9.60 -12.38
C GLU A 2 -12.60 -9.24 -12.36
N VAL A 3 -11.87 -9.67 -11.32
CA VAL A 3 -10.42 -9.43 -11.21
C VAL A 3 -9.66 -10.20 -12.30
N THR A 4 -10.03 -11.45 -12.58
CA THR A 4 -9.46 -12.23 -13.70
C THR A 4 -9.76 -11.57 -15.04
N ARG A 5 -10.99 -11.10 -15.26
CA ARG A 5 -11.33 -10.36 -16.50
C ARG A 5 -10.47 -9.12 -16.64
N LEU A 6 -10.36 -8.32 -15.58
CA LEU A 6 -9.49 -7.15 -15.54
C LEU A 6 -8.04 -7.50 -15.94
N ILE A 7 -7.46 -8.55 -15.35
CA ILE A 7 -6.08 -8.98 -15.64
C ILE A 7 -5.92 -9.37 -17.11
N LEU A 8 -6.84 -10.16 -17.65
CA LEU A 8 -6.75 -10.65 -19.03
C LEU A 8 -7.03 -9.55 -20.06
N ASP A 9 -8.06 -8.73 -19.81
CA ASP A 9 -8.53 -7.69 -20.74
C ASP A 9 -7.55 -6.51 -20.81
N THR A 10 -6.75 -6.28 -19.76
CA THR A 10 -5.73 -5.20 -19.70
C THR A 10 -4.31 -5.66 -19.97
N HIS A 11 -4.10 -6.95 -20.27
CA HIS A 11 -2.77 -7.49 -20.54
C HIS A 11 -2.20 -6.97 -21.88
N ASP A 12 -1.00 -6.39 -21.84
CA ASP A 12 -0.31 -5.89 -23.04
C ASP A 12 0.51 -7.01 -23.71
N ALA A 13 -0.03 -7.56 -24.80
CA ALA A 13 0.63 -8.61 -25.58
C ALA A 13 1.95 -8.15 -26.23
N ALA A 14 2.09 -6.86 -26.56
CA ALA A 14 3.31 -6.33 -27.14
C ALA A 14 4.43 -6.19 -26.09
N ALA A 15 4.09 -5.70 -24.89
CA ALA A 15 5.01 -5.67 -23.75
C ALA A 15 5.42 -7.08 -23.31
N PHE A 16 4.51 -8.06 -23.39
CA PHE A 16 4.79 -9.46 -23.06
C PHE A 16 5.62 -10.20 -24.13
N ALA A 17 5.58 -9.76 -25.39
CA ALA A 17 6.17 -10.47 -26.52
C ALA A 17 7.64 -10.93 -26.33
N PRO A 18 8.55 -10.16 -25.68
CA PRO A 18 9.92 -10.59 -25.41
C PRO A 18 10.03 -11.75 -24.41
N PHE A 19 9.04 -11.90 -23.52
CA PHE A 19 9.05 -12.86 -22.41
C PHE A 19 8.26 -14.14 -22.70
N ARG A 20 7.45 -14.16 -23.78
CA ARG A 20 6.50 -15.24 -24.08
C ARG A 20 7.07 -16.66 -24.16
N SER A 21 8.34 -16.80 -24.50
CA SER A 21 9.03 -18.10 -24.60
C SER A 21 9.86 -18.43 -23.36
N MET A 22 9.92 -17.53 -22.36
CA MET A 22 10.68 -17.75 -21.14
C MET A 22 9.94 -18.71 -20.21
N THR A 23 10.68 -19.62 -19.59
CA THR A 23 10.21 -20.31 -18.39
C THR A 23 10.22 -19.34 -17.20
N VAL A 24 9.54 -19.68 -16.10
CA VAL A 24 9.59 -18.88 -14.87
C VAL A 24 11.03 -18.72 -14.37
N GLY A 25 11.86 -19.76 -14.49
CA GLY A 25 13.29 -19.69 -14.18
C GLY A 25 14.06 -18.73 -15.08
N ALA A 26 13.79 -18.74 -16.39
CA ALA A 26 14.42 -17.79 -17.31
C ALA A 26 13.96 -16.34 -17.05
N LEU A 27 12.70 -16.13 -16.65
CA LEU A 27 12.22 -14.82 -16.21
C LEU A 27 12.95 -14.36 -14.95
N ARG A 28 13.12 -15.23 -13.94
CA ARG A 28 13.94 -14.94 -12.75
C ARG A 28 15.35 -14.50 -13.13
N ASP A 29 16.02 -15.26 -14.00
CA ASP A 29 17.38 -14.97 -14.41
C ASP A 29 17.48 -13.65 -15.18
N TRP A 30 16.49 -13.36 -16.04
CA TRP A 30 16.40 -12.06 -16.72
C TRP A 30 16.22 -10.90 -15.73
N LEU A 31 15.31 -11.02 -14.75
CA LEU A 31 15.07 -10.00 -13.72
C LEU A 31 16.34 -9.71 -12.89
N LEU A 32 17.14 -10.73 -12.61
CA LEU A 32 18.39 -10.59 -11.88
C LEU A 32 19.54 -10.04 -12.74
N SER A 33 19.44 -10.14 -14.06
CA SER A 33 20.47 -9.68 -15.00
C SER A 33 20.63 -8.15 -15.06
N PRO A 34 21.73 -7.65 -15.65
CA PRO A 34 21.90 -6.22 -15.96
C PRO A 34 20.91 -5.68 -16.99
N ALA A 35 20.26 -6.54 -17.79
CA ALA A 35 19.31 -6.12 -18.82
C ALA A 35 18.00 -5.59 -18.24
N ALA A 36 17.63 -6.05 -17.03
CA ALA A 36 16.44 -5.60 -16.30
C ALA A 36 16.68 -4.23 -15.62
N THR A 37 16.89 -3.19 -16.41
CA THR A 37 16.99 -1.80 -15.95
C THR A 37 15.62 -1.24 -15.53
N ALA A 38 15.61 -0.11 -14.81
CA ALA A 38 14.36 0.55 -14.42
C ALA A 38 13.44 0.86 -15.63
N GLY A 39 14.03 1.29 -16.76
CA GLY A 39 13.28 1.57 -17.99
C GLY A 39 12.69 0.33 -18.63
N THR A 40 13.46 -0.77 -18.72
CA THR A 40 12.97 -2.03 -19.32
C THR A 40 11.94 -2.71 -18.43
N LEU A 41 12.09 -2.64 -17.11
CA LEU A 41 11.10 -3.17 -16.16
C LEU A 41 9.77 -2.42 -16.27
N ARG A 42 9.82 -1.08 -16.36
CA ARG A 42 8.63 -0.25 -16.57
C ARG A 42 7.92 -0.58 -17.89
N ALA A 43 8.67 -0.79 -18.97
CA ALA A 43 8.12 -1.18 -20.25
C ALA A 43 7.53 -2.61 -20.25
N ALA A 44 8.07 -3.51 -19.42
CA ALA A 44 7.61 -4.89 -19.32
C ALA A 44 6.38 -5.06 -18.42
N ALA A 45 6.20 -4.22 -17.40
CA ALA A 45 5.17 -4.36 -16.37
C ALA A 45 3.72 -4.57 -16.91
N PRO A 46 3.27 -3.88 -17.99
CA PRO A 46 1.94 -4.13 -18.58
C PRO A 46 1.78 -5.53 -19.20
N GLY A 47 2.88 -6.17 -19.58
CA GLY A 47 2.90 -7.53 -20.12
C GLY A 47 3.11 -8.63 -19.07
N PHE A 48 3.20 -8.28 -17.78
CA PHE A 48 3.23 -9.26 -16.70
C PHE A 48 1.86 -9.39 -16.05
N THR A 49 1.37 -10.63 -15.97
CA THR A 49 0.21 -10.96 -15.13
C THR A 49 0.65 -11.14 -13.68
N PRO A 50 -0.25 -10.90 -12.71
CA PRO A 50 -0.02 -11.21 -11.31
C PRO A 50 0.51 -12.63 -11.06
N GLU A 51 -0.06 -13.62 -11.75
CA GLU A 51 0.31 -15.02 -11.56
C GLU A 51 1.75 -15.29 -12.03
N MET A 52 2.22 -14.62 -13.09
CA MET A 52 3.63 -14.71 -13.51
C MET A 52 4.57 -14.11 -12.47
N VAL A 53 4.18 -12.97 -11.89
CA VAL A 53 4.96 -12.26 -10.87
C VAL A 53 5.01 -13.05 -9.56
N ALA A 54 3.88 -13.62 -9.14
CA ALA A 54 3.81 -14.52 -7.99
C ALA A 54 4.60 -15.82 -8.23
N ALA A 55 4.56 -16.39 -9.43
CA ALA A 55 5.32 -17.60 -9.74
C ALA A 55 6.83 -17.36 -9.66
N VAL A 56 7.31 -16.20 -10.13
CA VAL A 56 8.74 -15.89 -10.10
C VAL A 56 9.22 -15.53 -8.68
N SER A 57 8.42 -14.84 -7.86
CA SER A 57 8.78 -14.52 -6.47
C SER A 57 9.01 -15.79 -5.63
N LYS A 58 8.22 -16.84 -5.87
CA LYS A 58 8.35 -18.15 -5.21
C LYS A 58 9.67 -18.87 -5.51
N LEU A 59 10.38 -18.51 -6.59
CA LEU A 59 11.70 -19.05 -6.93
C LEU A 59 12.85 -18.17 -6.44
N MET A 60 12.55 -17.03 -5.83
CA MET A 60 13.54 -16.04 -5.40
C MET A 60 13.84 -16.16 -3.91
N ARG A 61 15.12 -16.10 -3.56
CA ARG A 61 15.55 -15.87 -2.16
C ARG A 61 15.29 -14.41 -1.77
N ASN A 62 15.34 -14.09 -0.48
CA ASN A 62 15.11 -12.72 0.01
C ASN A 62 16.02 -11.69 -0.68
N GLN A 63 17.31 -11.98 -0.83
CA GLN A 63 18.23 -11.10 -1.56
C GLN A 63 17.87 -10.91 -3.05
N ASP A 64 17.22 -11.91 -3.67
CA ASP A 64 16.82 -11.84 -5.08
C ASP A 64 15.60 -10.90 -5.20
N LEU A 65 14.63 -11.01 -4.28
CA LEU A 65 13.47 -10.12 -4.17
C LEU A 65 13.91 -8.67 -3.97
N ILE A 66 14.78 -8.42 -2.99
CA ILE A 66 15.35 -7.09 -2.68
C ILE A 66 16.06 -6.51 -3.90
N ARG A 67 16.96 -7.31 -4.52
CA ARG A 67 17.78 -6.85 -5.65
C ARG A 67 16.96 -6.47 -6.87
N VAL A 68 15.86 -7.17 -7.15
CA VAL A 68 14.99 -6.83 -8.28
C VAL A 68 14.10 -5.64 -7.94
N ALA A 69 13.47 -5.64 -6.76
CA ALA A 69 12.61 -4.54 -6.32
C ALA A 69 13.35 -3.19 -6.35
N ARG A 70 14.62 -3.17 -5.94
CA ARG A 70 15.48 -1.96 -5.95
C ARG A 70 15.73 -1.38 -7.36
N LYS A 71 15.58 -2.19 -8.40
CA LYS A 71 15.69 -1.74 -9.80
C LYS A 71 14.39 -1.07 -10.26
N CYS A 72 13.24 -1.45 -9.69
CA CYS A 72 11.94 -0.86 -10.00
C CYS A 72 11.81 0.53 -9.38
N GLU A 73 11.62 1.53 -10.23
CA GLU A 73 11.42 2.92 -9.82
C GLU A 73 10.01 3.36 -10.23
N VAL A 74 9.14 3.53 -9.23
CA VAL A 74 7.75 3.93 -9.40
C VAL A 74 7.53 5.22 -8.64
N VAL A 75 7.34 6.30 -9.40
CA VAL A 75 7.18 7.66 -8.90
C VAL A 75 5.75 8.10 -9.12
N THR A 76 5.11 8.60 -8.07
CA THR A 76 3.74 9.12 -8.06
C THR A 76 3.72 10.50 -7.43
N ALA A 77 2.67 11.29 -7.73
CA ALA A 77 2.59 12.65 -7.22
C ALA A 77 1.15 13.10 -6.97
N PHE A 78 0.99 13.88 -5.90
CA PHE A 78 -0.25 14.58 -5.58
C PHE A 78 0.04 16.00 -5.09
N ARG A 79 0.38 16.20 -3.81
CA ARG A 79 0.89 17.49 -3.29
C ARG A 79 2.41 17.55 -3.20
N ASN A 80 3.03 16.39 -3.10
CA ASN A 80 4.46 16.16 -3.19
C ASN A 80 4.73 15.02 -4.19
N THR A 81 6.01 14.63 -4.33
CA THR A 81 6.44 13.51 -5.18
C THR A 81 6.98 12.41 -4.30
N LEU A 82 6.56 11.17 -4.53
CA LEU A 82 6.95 9.99 -3.75
C LEU A 82 7.69 8.97 -4.62
N GLY A 83 8.53 8.13 -4.00
CA GLY A 83 9.17 6.99 -4.66
C GLY A 83 10.41 7.30 -5.49
N THR A 84 10.98 8.50 -5.38
CA THR A 84 12.27 8.84 -5.98
C THR A 84 13.42 8.06 -5.32
N ARG A 85 14.50 7.82 -6.06
CA ARG A 85 15.69 7.17 -5.48
C ARG A 85 16.32 8.05 -4.39
N GLY A 86 16.70 7.43 -3.28
CA GLY A 86 17.33 8.12 -2.15
C GLY A 86 16.36 8.85 -1.24
N THR A 87 15.05 8.61 -1.38
CA THR A 87 14.02 9.12 -0.46
C THR A 87 13.26 7.97 0.16
N LEU A 88 12.93 8.10 1.45
CA LEU A 88 12.00 7.22 2.17
C LEU A 88 10.89 8.07 2.76
N SER A 89 9.66 7.80 2.35
CA SER A 89 8.47 8.47 2.87
C SER A 89 7.81 7.67 3.98
N THR A 90 7.00 8.32 4.80
CA THR A 90 6.18 7.61 5.79
C THR A 90 4.73 8.10 5.81
N ARG A 91 3.83 7.16 6.10
CA ARG A 91 2.49 7.48 6.58
C ARG A 91 2.58 7.76 8.07
N LEU A 92 2.09 8.92 8.48
CA LEU A 92 1.81 9.22 9.89
C LEU A 92 0.39 8.74 10.15
N GLN A 93 0.24 7.78 11.06
CA GLN A 93 -1.04 7.19 11.43
C GLN A 93 -1.41 7.57 12.87
N PRO A 94 -2.19 8.66 13.07
CA PRO A 94 -2.52 9.17 14.39
C PRO A 94 -3.89 8.64 14.84
N ASN A 95 -4.07 7.32 14.86
CA ASN A 95 -5.33 6.73 15.28
C ASN A 95 -5.60 6.99 16.77
N HIS A 96 -6.86 7.17 17.14
CA HIS A 96 -7.27 7.32 18.53
C HIS A 96 -8.51 6.47 18.81
N PRO A 97 -8.58 5.69 19.92
CA PRO A 97 -9.69 4.76 20.18
C PRO A 97 -11.10 5.38 20.23
N ALA A 98 -11.17 6.70 20.42
CA ALA A 98 -12.40 7.46 20.48
C ALA A 98 -12.46 8.59 19.43
N ASP A 99 -11.54 8.61 18.46
CA ASP A 99 -11.35 9.72 17.53
C ASP A 99 -11.25 11.10 18.23
N ASP A 100 -10.56 11.16 19.38
CA ASP A 100 -10.45 12.40 20.15
C ASP A 100 -9.57 13.41 19.40
N PRO A 101 -10.09 14.61 19.06
CA PRO A 101 -9.33 15.57 18.27
C PRO A 101 -8.02 16.03 18.92
N GLN A 102 -7.94 16.09 20.26
CA GLN A 102 -6.73 16.51 20.95
C GLN A 102 -5.66 15.40 20.92
N GLY A 103 -6.06 14.15 21.19
CA GLY A 103 -5.18 12.99 21.08
C GLY A 103 -4.60 12.84 19.68
N ILE A 104 -5.46 12.96 18.66
CA ILE A 104 -5.05 12.94 17.25
C ILE A 104 -4.06 14.08 16.96
N ALA A 105 -4.36 15.31 17.39
CA ALA A 105 -3.49 16.46 17.13
C ALA A 105 -2.11 16.33 17.79
N VAL A 106 -2.03 15.78 19.01
CA VAL A 106 -0.76 15.51 19.70
C VAL A 106 0.05 14.48 18.93
N SER A 107 -0.58 13.38 18.50
CA SER A 107 0.07 12.34 17.70
C SER A 107 0.59 12.87 16.36
N ILE A 108 -0.17 13.73 15.68
CA ILE A 108 0.28 14.40 14.45
C ILE A 108 1.49 15.29 14.73
N LEU A 109 1.45 16.10 15.79
CA LEU A 109 2.57 16.99 16.12
C LEU A 109 3.84 16.19 16.40
N ASP A 110 3.74 15.11 17.18
CA ASP A 110 4.87 14.24 17.50
C ASP A 110 5.47 13.60 16.24
N GLY A 111 4.64 13.02 15.37
CA GLY A 111 5.11 12.45 14.12
C GLY A 111 5.76 13.48 13.20
N LEU A 112 5.18 14.68 13.06
CA LEU A 112 5.76 15.75 12.26
C LEU A 112 7.12 16.22 12.78
N LEU A 113 7.33 16.24 14.10
CA LEU A 113 8.62 16.58 14.70
C LEU A 113 9.73 15.56 14.38
N HIS A 114 9.35 14.31 14.12
CA HIS A 114 10.25 13.25 13.64
C HIS A 114 10.33 13.17 12.11
N GLY A 115 9.66 14.08 11.40
CA GLY A 115 9.62 14.12 9.94
C GLY A 115 8.72 13.05 9.31
N ALA A 116 7.75 12.52 10.05
CA ALA A 116 6.76 11.59 9.53
C ALA A 116 5.67 12.29 8.71
N GLY A 117 5.00 11.55 7.83
CA GLY A 117 3.74 11.98 7.21
C GLY A 117 3.89 12.63 5.84
N ASP A 118 5.05 12.51 5.19
CA ASP A 118 5.23 12.97 3.81
C ASP A 118 4.53 12.05 2.79
N ALA A 119 4.31 10.76 3.08
CA ALA A 119 3.46 9.93 2.23
C ALA A 119 1.98 10.30 2.36
N VAL A 120 1.50 10.43 3.60
CA VAL A 120 0.13 10.85 3.96
C VAL A 120 0.02 11.01 5.47
N ILE A 121 -0.82 11.94 5.94
CA ILE A 121 -1.35 11.92 7.31
C ILE A 121 -2.69 11.19 7.26
N GLY A 122 -2.70 9.93 7.69
CA GLY A 122 -3.79 8.98 7.42
C GLY A 122 -4.42 8.41 8.70
N ILE A 123 -5.69 8.75 8.96
CA ILE A 123 -6.44 8.30 10.14
C ILE A 123 -7.36 7.14 9.76
N ASN A 124 -7.23 6.00 10.44
CA ASN A 124 -8.30 5.00 10.50
C ASN A 124 -9.31 5.49 11.55
N PRO A 125 -10.54 5.87 11.16
CA PRO A 125 -11.50 6.38 12.13
C PRO A 125 -12.04 5.23 12.99
N ALA A 126 -12.20 5.45 14.30
CA ALA A 126 -12.88 4.53 15.21
C ALA A 126 -14.36 4.35 14.86
N SER A 127 -14.95 5.30 14.11
CA SER A 127 -16.33 5.23 13.63
C SER A 127 -16.47 5.63 12.16
N ASP A 128 -17.24 4.85 11.39
CA ASP A 128 -17.68 5.19 10.02
C ASP A 128 -18.76 6.29 9.94
N ASN A 129 -18.91 7.10 10.99
CA ASN A 129 -19.81 8.25 10.99
C ASN A 129 -19.30 9.33 10.02
N LEU A 130 -20.10 9.67 9.01
CA LEU A 130 -19.75 10.69 8.00
C LEU A 130 -19.47 12.08 8.60
N GLY A 131 -20.18 12.46 9.66
CA GLY A 131 -19.95 13.74 10.35
C GLY A 131 -18.57 13.75 11.00
N ASN A 132 -18.22 12.69 11.74
CA ASN A 132 -16.91 12.52 12.33
C ASN A 132 -15.79 12.52 11.28
N CYS A 133 -15.95 11.72 10.20
CA CYS A 133 -14.98 11.69 9.11
C CYS A 133 -14.78 13.08 8.46
N ARG A 134 -15.88 13.84 8.28
CA ARG A 134 -15.81 15.21 7.77
C ARG A 134 -15.03 16.13 8.71
N ASP A 135 -15.31 16.06 10.01
CA ASP A 135 -14.66 16.92 11.00
C ASP A 135 -13.15 16.63 11.07
N LEU A 136 -12.76 15.35 11.02
CA LEU A 136 -11.35 14.93 10.92
C LEU A 136 -10.69 15.47 9.65
N LEU A 137 -11.33 15.34 8.48
CA LEU A 137 -10.80 15.87 7.21
C LEU A 137 -10.62 17.39 7.24
N VAL A 138 -11.60 18.12 7.78
CA VAL A 138 -11.53 19.58 7.91
C VAL A 138 -10.40 19.99 8.86
N ALA A 139 -10.25 19.30 9.99
CA ALA A 139 -9.16 19.56 10.93
C ALA A 139 -7.78 19.31 10.31
N LEU A 140 -7.62 18.19 9.58
CA LEU A 140 -6.38 17.86 8.87
C LEU A 140 -6.04 18.90 7.79
N ASP A 141 -7.02 19.32 6.98
CA ASP A 141 -6.80 20.32 5.92
C ASP A 141 -6.47 21.70 6.51
N ALA A 142 -7.14 22.10 7.60
CA ALA A 142 -6.83 23.35 8.30
C ALA A 142 -5.41 23.35 8.89
N LEU A 143 -5.00 22.25 9.54
CA LEU A 143 -3.64 22.07 10.06
C LEU A 143 -2.61 22.19 8.92
N ARG A 144 -2.79 21.40 7.85
CA ARG A 144 -1.92 21.41 6.67
C ARG A 144 -1.79 22.80 6.07
N GLN A 145 -2.89 23.54 5.93
CA GLN A 145 -2.86 24.91 5.39
C GLN A 145 -2.16 25.89 6.33
N SER A 146 -2.48 25.86 7.63
CA SER A 146 -1.91 26.79 8.61
C SER A 146 -0.39 26.68 8.76
N LEU A 147 0.14 25.46 8.59
CA LEU A 147 1.56 25.16 8.69
C LEU A 147 2.24 24.98 7.32
N GLU A 148 1.51 25.22 6.22
CA GLU A 148 1.96 25.05 4.84
C GLU A 148 2.63 23.69 4.57
N ILE A 149 2.12 22.62 5.20
CA ILE A 149 2.73 21.29 5.12
C ILE A 149 2.52 20.72 3.72
N PRO A 150 3.59 20.34 2.99
CA PRO A 150 3.50 19.79 1.64
C PRO A 150 3.17 18.29 1.66
N THR A 151 2.03 17.93 2.26
CA THR A 151 1.51 16.55 2.34
C THR A 151 0.02 16.50 2.06
N GLN A 152 -0.51 15.30 1.94
CA GLN A 152 -1.93 14.97 1.74
C GLN A 152 -2.52 14.33 2.99
N SER A 153 -3.82 14.51 3.17
CA SER A 153 -4.60 13.87 4.23
C SER A 153 -5.43 12.70 3.71
N CYS A 154 -5.73 11.75 4.59
CA CYS A 154 -6.66 10.68 4.32
C CYS A 154 -7.41 10.29 5.60
N VAL A 155 -8.72 10.08 5.49
CA VAL A 155 -9.48 9.34 6.50
C VAL A 155 -9.88 8.02 5.84
N LEU A 156 -9.38 6.91 6.39
CA LEU A 156 -9.44 5.57 5.82
C LEU A 156 -10.80 4.90 6.09
N THR A 157 -11.88 5.59 5.76
CA THR A 157 -13.23 5.03 5.74
C THR A 157 -13.51 4.32 4.41
N HIS A 158 -14.60 3.57 4.32
CA HIS A 158 -15.04 2.92 3.09
C HIS A 158 -15.15 3.91 1.91
N VAL A 159 -14.75 3.48 0.71
CA VAL A 159 -14.65 4.33 -0.48
C VAL A 159 -15.92 5.13 -0.79
N THR A 160 -17.10 4.54 -0.58
CA THR A 160 -18.39 5.20 -0.81
C THR A 160 -18.67 6.34 0.16
N ASN A 161 -18.11 6.30 1.38
CA ASN A 161 -18.17 7.40 2.32
C ASN A 161 -17.29 8.57 1.83
N SER A 162 -16.10 8.28 1.29
CA SER A 162 -15.23 9.30 0.68
C SER A 162 -15.91 10.03 -0.48
N VAL A 163 -16.65 9.31 -1.33
CA VAL A 163 -17.45 9.92 -2.42
C VAL A 163 -18.52 10.86 -1.85
N ARG A 164 -19.30 10.41 -0.86
CA ARG A 164 -20.32 11.25 -0.21
C ARG A 164 -19.73 12.49 0.48
N LEU A 165 -18.54 12.35 1.05
CA LEU A 165 -17.81 13.45 1.69
C LEU A 165 -17.37 14.48 0.65
N LEU A 166 -16.88 14.04 -0.52
CA LEU A 166 -16.57 14.91 -1.66
C LEU A 166 -17.81 15.64 -2.17
N GLU A 167 -18.93 14.94 -2.36
CA GLU A 167 -20.22 15.54 -2.77
C GLU A 167 -20.69 16.60 -1.76
N ALA A 168 -20.43 16.38 -0.47
CA ALA A 168 -20.73 17.32 0.61
C ALA A 168 -19.69 18.46 0.76
N GLY A 169 -18.67 18.52 -0.11
CA GLY A 169 -17.65 19.57 -0.13
C GLY A 169 -16.54 19.40 0.92
N ALA A 170 -16.37 18.21 1.50
CA ALA A 170 -15.28 17.93 2.43
C ALA A 170 -13.91 17.91 1.71
N PRO A 171 -12.81 18.27 2.40
CA PRO A 171 -11.48 18.36 1.81
C PRO A 171 -10.78 16.99 1.71
N VAL A 172 -11.35 16.04 0.96
CA VAL A 172 -10.76 14.71 0.74
C VAL A 172 -9.60 14.81 -0.25
N ASP A 173 -8.36 14.62 0.21
CA ASP A 173 -7.19 14.60 -0.66
C ASP A 173 -6.99 13.22 -1.32
N LEU A 174 -6.89 12.15 -0.51
CA LEU A 174 -6.82 10.77 -1.00
C LEU A 174 -8.09 9.98 -0.69
N ILE A 175 -8.43 9.06 -1.59
CA ILE A 175 -9.54 8.14 -1.45
C ILE A 175 -8.99 6.75 -1.14
N PHE A 176 -9.24 6.30 0.08
CA PHE A 176 -8.82 5.00 0.57
C PHE A 176 -9.79 3.88 0.22
N GLN A 177 -9.26 2.67 -0.02
CA GLN A 177 -10.04 1.43 0.00
C GLN A 177 -9.14 0.19 0.20
N SER A 178 -9.57 -0.75 1.05
CA SER A 178 -8.99 -2.10 1.06
C SER A 178 -9.45 -2.89 -0.18
N VAL A 179 -8.52 -3.57 -0.86
CA VAL A 179 -8.81 -4.38 -2.06
C VAL A 179 -8.17 -5.76 -1.98
N ALA A 180 -8.75 -6.72 -2.69
CA ALA A 180 -8.34 -8.12 -2.71
C ALA A 180 -8.26 -8.69 -4.13
N GLY A 181 -7.60 -9.86 -4.25
CA GLY A 181 -7.33 -10.51 -5.53
C GLY A 181 -8.47 -11.30 -6.17
N THR A 182 -9.68 -11.28 -5.59
CA THR A 182 -10.86 -11.95 -6.16
C THR A 182 -12.10 -11.08 -6.05
N GLU A 183 -13.03 -11.25 -6.99
CA GLU A 183 -14.34 -10.58 -7.01
C GLU A 183 -15.11 -10.85 -5.71
N ALA A 184 -15.12 -12.11 -5.25
CA ALA A 184 -15.84 -12.48 -4.03
C ALA A 184 -15.23 -11.84 -2.77
N ALA A 185 -13.90 -11.72 -2.68
CA ALA A 185 -13.26 -11.02 -1.57
C ALA A 185 -13.54 -9.50 -1.60
N ASN A 186 -13.47 -8.87 -2.78
CA ASN A 186 -13.82 -7.46 -2.94
C ASN A 186 -15.30 -7.17 -2.61
N ALA A 187 -16.21 -8.07 -3.00
CA ALA A 187 -17.62 -7.98 -2.63
C ALA A 187 -17.81 -8.09 -1.11
N GLY A 188 -16.97 -8.86 -0.42
CA GLY A 188 -16.93 -8.92 1.05
C GLY A 188 -16.53 -7.59 1.70
N PHE A 189 -15.70 -6.78 1.03
CA PHE A 189 -15.41 -5.41 1.42
C PHE A 189 -16.46 -4.39 0.97
N GLY A 190 -17.52 -4.82 0.26
CA GLY A 190 -18.57 -3.92 -0.24
C GLY A 190 -18.20 -3.16 -1.52
N VAL A 191 -17.16 -3.60 -2.26
CA VAL A 191 -16.67 -2.92 -3.45
C VAL A 191 -16.62 -3.82 -4.69
N ASN A 192 -16.63 -3.18 -5.85
CA ASN A 192 -16.33 -3.79 -7.14
C ASN A 192 -15.57 -2.76 -8.01
N LEU A 193 -15.09 -3.17 -9.18
CA LEU A 193 -14.30 -2.28 -10.05
C LEU A 193 -15.05 -1.00 -10.48
N SER A 194 -16.39 -1.06 -10.60
CA SER A 194 -17.18 0.13 -10.97
C SER A 194 -17.25 1.17 -9.85
N ILE A 195 -17.37 0.73 -8.59
CA ILE A 195 -17.33 1.62 -7.42
C ILE A 195 -15.96 2.29 -7.30
N LEU A 196 -14.88 1.55 -7.52
CA LEU A 196 -13.53 2.11 -7.50
C LEU A 196 -13.32 3.13 -8.64
N ARG A 197 -13.90 2.90 -9.82
CA ARG A 197 -13.88 3.86 -10.94
C ARG A 197 -14.60 5.16 -10.58
N GLU A 198 -15.83 5.06 -10.07
CA GLU A 198 -16.64 6.20 -9.65
C GLU A 198 -15.88 7.05 -8.62
N ALA A 199 -15.26 6.39 -7.64
CA ALA A 199 -14.49 7.07 -6.62
C ALA A 199 -13.25 7.78 -7.18
N GLN A 200 -12.51 7.12 -8.08
CA GLN A 200 -11.37 7.74 -8.76
C GLN A 200 -11.82 8.98 -9.54
N ASP A 201 -12.92 8.88 -10.29
CA ASP A 201 -13.44 9.98 -11.11
C ASP A 201 -13.87 11.16 -10.21
N ALA A 202 -14.50 10.89 -9.06
CA ALA A 202 -14.85 11.90 -8.06
C ALA A 202 -13.61 12.59 -7.46
N GLY A 203 -12.56 11.83 -7.10
CA GLY A 203 -11.31 12.38 -6.58
C GLY A 203 -10.58 13.25 -7.60
N LEU A 204 -10.54 12.83 -8.87
CA LEU A 204 -9.97 13.61 -9.96
C LEU A 204 -10.76 14.90 -10.21
N ALA A 205 -12.09 14.83 -10.17
CA ALA A 205 -12.97 15.99 -10.34
C ALA A 205 -12.80 17.02 -9.21
N ALA A 206 -12.43 16.58 -8.00
CA ALA A 206 -12.14 17.47 -6.88
C ALA A 206 -10.90 18.35 -7.13
N GLY A 207 -9.97 17.92 -7.99
CA GLY A 207 -8.85 18.73 -8.48
C GLY A 207 -7.91 19.27 -7.39
N ARG A 208 -7.75 18.53 -6.29
CA ARG A 208 -7.03 19.01 -5.09
C ARG A 208 -5.51 18.86 -5.14
N GLY A 209 -4.99 18.05 -6.06
CA GLY A 209 -3.56 17.84 -6.25
C GLY A 209 -2.86 19.05 -6.88
N THR A 210 -1.66 19.38 -6.39
CA THR A 210 -0.90 20.58 -6.82
C THR A 210 0.32 20.25 -7.67
N ILE A 211 0.86 19.03 -7.57
CA ILE A 211 1.98 18.52 -8.35
C ILE A 211 1.54 17.41 -9.30
N GLY A 212 0.64 16.53 -8.85
CA GLY A 212 0.08 15.44 -9.63
C GLY A 212 -1.38 15.16 -9.28
N GLN A 213 -1.94 14.11 -9.87
CA GLN A 213 -3.36 13.75 -9.77
C GLN A 213 -3.55 12.29 -9.37
N ASN A 214 -2.56 11.67 -8.72
CA ASN A 214 -2.74 10.34 -8.14
C ASN A 214 -3.60 10.49 -6.87
N VAL A 215 -4.88 10.09 -6.95
CA VAL A 215 -5.87 10.33 -5.88
C VAL A 215 -6.24 9.09 -5.05
N MET A 216 -5.88 7.89 -5.53
CA MET A 216 -6.25 6.65 -4.86
C MET A 216 -5.20 6.23 -3.84
N TYR A 217 -5.66 5.62 -2.75
CA TYR A 217 -4.85 4.93 -1.77
C TYR A 217 -5.45 3.54 -1.53
N PHE A 218 -4.70 2.47 -1.83
CA PHE A 218 -5.14 1.10 -1.59
C PHE A 218 -4.36 0.41 -0.48
N GLU A 219 -5.06 -0.42 0.29
CA GLU A 219 -4.45 -1.41 1.17
C GLU A 219 -4.77 -2.82 0.72
N THR A 220 -3.79 -3.69 0.83
CA THR A 220 -3.84 -5.12 0.53
C THR A 220 -3.26 -5.91 1.69
N GLY A 221 -3.16 -7.23 1.57
CA GLY A 221 -2.60 -8.06 2.63
C GLY A 221 -2.82 -9.54 2.37
N GLN A 222 -1.74 -10.31 2.52
CA GLN A 222 -1.83 -11.76 2.48
C GLN A 222 -2.83 -12.26 3.53
N GLY A 223 -3.72 -13.17 3.09
CA GLY A 223 -4.73 -13.79 3.94
C GLY A 223 -6.14 -13.26 3.72
N ALA A 224 -6.33 -12.04 3.21
CA ALA A 224 -7.65 -11.43 3.05
C ALA A 224 -8.66 -12.32 2.29
N ALA A 225 -8.25 -12.89 1.16
CA ALA A 225 -9.11 -13.77 0.38
C ALA A 225 -9.35 -15.14 1.05
N LEU A 226 -8.41 -15.61 1.88
CA LEU A 226 -8.59 -16.82 2.68
C LEU A 226 -9.60 -16.58 3.79
N SER A 227 -9.47 -15.48 4.54
CA SER A 227 -10.41 -15.05 5.57
C SER A 227 -11.83 -14.89 5.04
N ALA A 228 -11.97 -14.36 3.83
CA ALA A 228 -13.26 -14.18 3.16
C ALA A 228 -13.85 -15.49 2.58
N GLY A 229 -13.16 -16.65 2.70
CA GLY A 229 -13.60 -17.89 2.06
C GLY A 229 -13.59 -17.82 0.52
N ALA A 230 -12.86 -16.88 -0.05
CA ALA A 230 -12.89 -16.47 -1.46
C ALA A 230 -11.58 -16.75 -2.20
N HIS A 231 -10.74 -17.64 -1.65
CA HIS A 231 -9.41 -17.97 -2.17
C HIS A 231 -9.43 -19.08 -3.24
N HIS A 232 -10.50 -19.87 -3.31
CA HIS A 232 -10.69 -20.91 -4.33
C HIS A 232 -9.53 -21.93 -4.44
N GLY A 233 -8.87 -22.24 -3.33
CA GLY A 233 -7.71 -23.13 -3.29
C GLY A 233 -6.39 -22.53 -3.81
N VAL A 234 -6.36 -21.22 -4.10
CA VAL A 234 -5.15 -20.49 -4.51
C VAL A 234 -4.40 -19.99 -3.28
N ASP A 235 -3.07 -19.99 -3.33
CA ASP A 235 -2.21 -19.54 -2.24
C ASP A 235 -2.25 -18.02 -2.01
N GLN A 236 -1.90 -17.59 -0.79
CA GLN A 236 -2.00 -16.20 -0.34
C GLN A 236 -1.22 -15.23 -1.23
N GLN A 237 0.04 -15.54 -1.57
CA GLN A 237 0.90 -14.68 -2.38
C GLN A 237 0.35 -14.46 -3.79
N THR A 238 -0.21 -15.51 -4.41
CA THR A 238 -0.80 -15.38 -5.75
C THR A 238 -2.04 -14.48 -5.72
N LEU A 239 -2.86 -14.58 -4.67
CA LEU A 239 -4.03 -13.71 -4.50
C LEU A 239 -3.65 -12.28 -4.13
N GLU A 240 -2.59 -12.10 -3.35
CA GLU A 240 -2.05 -10.78 -3.02
C GLU A 240 -1.50 -10.08 -4.27
N ALA A 241 -0.72 -10.80 -5.11
CA ALA A 241 -0.29 -10.27 -6.40
C ALA A 241 -1.46 -9.84 -7.29
N ARG A 242 -2.61 -10.54 -7.21
CA ARG A 242 -3.82 -10.20 -7.97
C ARG A 242 -4.52 -8.97 -7.42
N ALA A 243 -4.43 -8.68 -6.11
CA ALA A 243 -4.92 -7.42 -5.54
C ALA A 243 -4.18 -6.22 -6.16
N TYR A 244 -2.88 -6.37 -6.47
CA TYR A 244 -2.11 -5.34 -7.18
C TYR A 244 -2.63 -5.05 -8.59
N ALA A 245 -3.23 -6.03 -9.29
CA ALA A 245 -3.89 -5.74 -10.57
C ALA A 245 -5.11 -4.84 -10.41
N VAL A 246 -5.88 -5.01 -9.32
CA VAL A 246 -6.99 -4.12 -8.97
C VAL A 246 -6.46 -2.71 -8.73
N ALA A 247 -5.45 -2.56 -7.87
CA ALA A 247 -4.85 -1.26 -7.57
C ALA A 247 -4.29 -0.57 -8.84
N ARG A 248 -3.62 -1.31 -9.72
CA ARG A 248 -3.01 -0.80 -10.96
C ARG A 248 -4.05 -0.23 -11.95
N ALA A 249 -5.28 -0.74 -11.93
CA ALA A 249 -6.35 -0.26 -12.80
C ALA A 249 -6.84 1.17 -12.45
N PHE A 250 -6.49 1.65 -11.25
CA PHE A 250 -6.86 2.97 -10.74
C PHE A 250 -5.60 3.69 -10.22
N PRO A 251 -4.74 4.23 -11.12
CA PRO A 251 -3.40 4.74 -10.80
C PRO A 251 -3.27 5.47 -9.43
N PRO A 252 -2.79 4.77 -8.40
CA PRO A 252 -2.84 5.28 -7.02
C PRO A 252 -1.65 6.15 -6.70
N LEU A 253 -1.75 6.96 -5.64
CA LEU A 253 -0.58 7.59 -5.02
C LEU A 253 0.17 6.58 -4.18
N LEU A 254 -0.59 5.77 -3.43
CA LEU A 254 -0.10 4.84 -2.41
C LEU A 254 -0.77 3.48 -2.58
N VAL A 255 0.03 2.42 -2.46
CA VAL A 255 -0.45 1.07 -2.19
C VAL A 255 0.43 0.49 -1.10
N ASN A 256 -0.14 -0.05 -0.02
CA ASN A 256 0.63 -0.88 0.91
C ASN A 256 -0.04 -2.21 1.15
N THR A 257 0.80 -3.23 1.32
CA THR A 257 0.39 -4.44 2.02
C THR A 257 0.42 -4.17 3.52
N VAL A 258 -0.46 -4.82 4.27
CA VAL A 258 -0.44 -4.84 5.74
C VAL A 258 0.01 -6.23 6.17
N VAL A 259 1.30 -6.38 6.46
CA VAL A 259 1.92 -7.70 6.70
C VAL A 259 1.92 -7.98 8.19
N GLY A 260 1.38 -9.12 8.62
CA GLY A 260 1.36 -9.51 10.04
C GLY A 260 0.15 -9.00 10.85
N PHE A 261 -0.77 -8.27 10.21
CA PHE A 261 -1.93 -7.67 10.87
C PHE A 261 -3.07 -8.64 11.19
N ILE A 262 -3.29 -9.67 10.36
CA ILE A 262 -4.47 -10.55 10.54
C ILE A 262 -4.27 -11.52 11.71
N GLY A 263 -3.10 -12.16 11.80
CA GLY A 263 -2.80 -13.12 12.86
C GLY A 263 -1.95 -14.32 12.42
N PRO A 264 -1.57 -15.18 13.38
CA PRO A 264 -0.67 -16.32 13.17
C PRO A 264 -1.26 -17.43 12.29
N GLU A 265 -2.58 -17.41 12.05
CA GLU A 265 -3.25 -18.36 11.15
C GLU A 265 -2.83 -18.17 9.68
N TYR A 266 -2.28 -16.99 9.36
CA TYR A 266 -1.87 -16.59 8.01
C TYR A 266 -0.36 -16.48 7.89
N LEU A 267 0.29 -15.82 8.87
CA LEU A 267 1.72 -15.64 9.00
C LEU A 267 2.11 -15.85 10.46
N TYR A 268 2.69 -17.01 10.77
CA TYR A 268 2.83 -17.49 12.15
C TYR A 268 3.94 -16.80 12.94
N ASP A 269 5.09 -16.54 12.31
CA ASP A 269 6.29 -16.02 12.96
C ASP A 269 6.92 -14.83 12.22
N GLY A 270 7.88 -14.15 12.86
CA GLY A 270 8.63 -13.04 12.28
C GLY A 270 9.32 -13.41 10.95
N LYS A 271 9.78 -14.65 10.80
CA LYS A 271 10.37 -15.15 9.54
C LYS A 271 9.36 -15.15 8.40
N GLN A 272 8.12 -15.58 8.63
CA GLN A 272 7.05 -15.57 7.64
C GLN A 272 6.63 -14.14 7.30
N ILE A 273 6.54 -13.25 8.30
CA ILE A 273 6.26 -11.82 8.10
C ILE A 273 7.35 -11.16 7.24
N ILE A 274 8.63 -11.35 7.58
CA ILE A 274 9.75 -10.82 6.80
C ILE A 274 9.70 -11.32 5.36
N ARG A 275 9.41 -12.61 5.16
CA ARG A 275 9.30 -13.19 3.82
C ARG A 275 8.14 -12.58 3.03
N ALA A 276 6.95 -12.52 3.62
CA ALA A 276 5.76 -11.99 2.98
C ALA A 276 5.93 -10.52 2.59
N GLY A 277 6.46 -9.68 3.48
CA GLY A 277 6.70 -8.27 3.19
C GLY A 277 7.67 -8.05 2.02
N LEU A 278 8.71 -8.88 1.89
CA LEU A 278 9.62 -8.82 0.76
C LEU A 278 8.98 -9.31 -0.56
N GLU A 279 8.14 -10.35 -0.50
CA GLU A 279 7.44 -10.86 -1.69
C GLU A 279 6.40 -9.84 -2.19
N ASP A 280 5.63 -9.26 -1.27
CA ASP A 280 4.60 -8.26 -1.55
C ASP A 280 5.21 -6.99 -2.14
N HIS A 281 6.25 -6.46 -1.50
CA HIS A 281 6.97 -5.31 -2.01
C HIS A 281 7.55 -5.57 -3.42
N PHE A 282 8.20 -6.72 -3.62
CA PHE A 282 8.72 -7.12 -4.92
C PHE A 282 7.61 -7.20 -5.99
N CYS A 283 6.50 -7.86 -5.66
CA CYS A 283 5.40 -8.08 -6.60
C CYS A 283 4.73 -6.74 -6.98
N GLY A 284 4.43 -5.89 -6.00
CA GLY A 284 3.84 -4.57 -6.24
C GLY A 284 4.75 -3.68 -7.09
N LYS A 285 6.05 -3.61 -6.76
CA LYS A 285 7.05 -2.86 -7.55
C LYS A 285 7.18 -3.37 -8.98
N LEU A 286 7.23 -4.68 -9.18
CA LEU A 286 7.38 -5.28 -10.51
C LEU A 286 6.13 -5.07 -11.38
N LEU A 287 4.95 -4.99 -10.76
CA LEU A 287 3.70 -4.64 -11.43
C LEU A 287 3.51 -3.12 -11.62
N GLY A 288 4.48 -2.30 -11.18
CA GLY A 288 4.52 -0.87 -11.44
C GLY A 288 3.73 -0.02 -10.44
N LEU A 289 3.53 -0.49 -9.20
CA LEU A 289 2.83 0.24 -8.14
C LEU A 289 3.78 1.00 -7.20
N PRO A 290 3.33 2.14 -6.63
CA PRO A 290 4.05 2.89 -5.60
C PRO A 290 3.98 2.15 -4.25
N MET A 291 4.67 1.01 -4.17
CA MET A 291 4.47 0.01 -3.13
C MET A 291 5.17 0.40 -1.82
N GLY A 292 4.37 0.58 -0.77
CA GLY A 292 4.77 0.64 0.63
C GLY A 292 4.41 -0.63 1.38
N VAL A 293 4.75 -0.66 2.67
CA VAL A 293 4.49 -1.80 3.56
C VAL A 293 4.16 -1.28 4.96
N ASP A 294 3.08 -1.78 5.57
CA ASP A 294 2.92 -1.70 7.02
C ASP A 294 3.70 -2.85 7.62
N VAL A 295 4.81 -2.51 8.28
CA VAL A 295 5.73 -3.47 8.91
C VAL A 295 5.24 -3.67 10.32
N CYS A 296 4.44 -4.71 10.50
CA CYS A 296 3.63 -4.82 11.68
C CYS A 296 3.41 -6.26 12.15
N TYR A 297 2.94 -6.41 13.38
CA TYR A 297 2.53 -7.69 13.92
C TYR A 297 1.45 -7.49 14.98
N THR A 298 0.71 -8.56 15.27
CA THR A 298 -0.23 -8.58 16.39
C THR A 298 0.35 -9.36 17.57
N ASN A 299 -0.07 -9.01 18.78
CA ASN A 299 0.44 -9.57 20.05
C ASN A 299 0.36 -11.10 20.22
N HIS A 300 -0.34 -11.81 19.33
CA HIS A 300 -0.52 -13.26 19.38
C HIS A 300 0.24 -14.02 18.27
N VAL A 301 1.04 -13.31 17.48
CA VAL A 301 2.02 -13.85 16.52
C VAL A 301 3.34 -14.15 17.24
N GLU A 302 4.09 -15.16 16.79
CA GLU A 302 5.46 -15.41 17.25
C GLU A 302 6.46 -14.44 16.57
N ALA A 303 6.31 -13.15 16.87
CA ALA A 303 7.15 -12.07 16.35
C ALA A 303 7.27 -10.93 17.38
N ASP A 304 8.31 -10.11 17.24
CA ASP A 304 8.52 -8.91 18.05
C ASP A 304 9.06 -7.74 17.21
N GLN A 305 9.42 -6.63 17.88
CA GLN A 305 9.91 -5.43 17.21
C GLN A 305 11.28 -5.65 16.52
N ASP A 306 12.11 -6.59 16.98
CA ASP A 306 13.41 -6.87 16.33
C ASP A 306 13.20 -7.50 14.94
N ASP A 307 12.13 -8.29 14.77
CA ASP A 307 11.70 -8.78 13.46
C ASP A 307 11.23 -7.63 12.55
N MET A 308 10.55 -6.62 13.12
CA MET A 308 10.07 -5.44 12.39
C MET A 308 11.25 -4.56 11.94
N ASP A 309 12.24 -4.35 12.80
CA ASP A 309 13.49 -3.64 12.46
C ASP A 309 14.23 -4.33 11.32
N THR A 310 14.27 -5.67 11.36
CA THR A 310 14.84 -6.49 10.29
C THR A 310 14.09 -6.27 8.99
N LEU A 311 12.76 -6.39 8.98
CA LEU A 311 11.96 -6.19 7.77
C LEU A 311 12.09 -4.76 7.23
N ALA A 312 11.96 -3.75 8.08
CA ALA A 312 12.08 -2.34 7.69
C ALA A 312 13.44 -2.04 7.05
N THR A 313 14.54 -2.52 7.65
CA THR A 313 15.89 -2.37 7.10
C THR A 313 16.01 -2.99 5.70
N LEU A 314 15.47 -4.20 5.52
CA LEU A 314 15.52 -4.90 4.24
C LEU A 314 14.66 -4.21 3.16
N LEU A 315 13.51 -3.66 3.54
CA LEU A 315 12.62 -2.92 2.64
C LEU A 315 13.22 -1.59 2.20
N VAL A 316 13.93 -0.89 3.08
CA VAL A 316 14.67 0.33 2.72
C VAL A 316 15.78 0.01 1.71
N ASP A 317 16.56 -1.05 1.90
CA ASP A 317 17.55 -1.47 0.90
C ASP A 317 16.89 -1.89 -0.43
N ALA A 318 15.70 -2.51 -0.36
CA ALA A 318 14.89 -2.85 -1.53
C ALA A 318 14.28 -1.62 -2.23
N GLY A 319 14.34 -0.43 -1.63
CA GLY A 319 13.81 0.81 -2.20
C GLY A 319 12.29 0.95 -2.06
N VAL A 320 11.73 0.57 -0.92
CA VAL A 320 10.31 0.78 -0.57
C VAL A 320 9.89 2.25 -0.76
N ASN A 321 8.67 2.49 -1.25
CA ASN A 321 8.19 3.87 -1.45
C ASN A 321 7.91 4.55 -0.11
N PHE A 322 7.24 3.85 0.79
CA PHE A 322 6.89 4.36 2.11
C PHE A 322 6.65 3.24 3.12
N LEU A 323 6.80 3.59 4.40
CA LEU A 323 6.46 2.75 5.54
C LEU A 323 5.37 3.44 6.39
N ILE A 324 4.68 2.69 7.24
CA ILE A 324 3.68 3.23 8.16
C ILE A 324 4.35 3.43 9.52
N THR A 325 4.03 4.54 10.19
CA THR A 325 4.54 4.87 11.52
C THR A 325 3.40 5.31 12.42
N VAL A 326 3.42 4.84 13.67
CA VAL A 326 2.45 5.12 14.73
C VAL A 326 3.17 5.62 15.99
N PRO A 327 2.47 6.30 16.91
CA PRO A 327 3.07 6.73 18.18
C PRO A 327 3.58 5.54 19.00
N GLY A 328 4.87 5.55 19.32
CA GLY A 328 5.49 4.53 20.19
C GLY A 328 5.40 3.09 19.66
N ALA A 329 5.27 2.89 18.35
CA ALA A 329 5.08 1.58 17.71
C ALA A 329 3.81 0.83 18.14
N ASP A 330 2.88 1.45 18.87
CA ASP A 330 1.67 0.80 19.39
C ASP A 330 0.39 1.50 18.89
N ASP A 331 -0.34 0.84 18.00
CA ASP A 331 -1.65 1.33 17.60
C ASP A 331 -2.72 0.84 18.58
N VAL A 332 -2.98 1.66 19.59
CA VAL A 332 -3.93 1.37 20.66
C VAL A 332 -5.39 1.20 20.19
N MET A 333 -5.73 1.65 18.98
CA MET A 333 -7.09 1.50 18.43
C MET A 333 -7.21 0.18 17.67
N LEU A 334 -6.23 -0.14 16.82
CA LEU A 334 -6.24 -1.34 15.99
C LEU A 334 -5.68 -2.58 16.72
N GLY A 335 -4.98 -2.40 17.83
CA GLY A 335 -4.50 -3.48 18.70
C GLY A 335 -3.30 -4.25 18.12
N TYR A 336 -2.42 -3.57 17.40
CA TYR A 336 -1.24 -4.14 16.75
C TYR A 336 -0.03 -3.21 16.90
N GLN A 337 1.16 -3.76 16.68
CA GLN A 337 2.41 -3.03 16.72
C GLN A 337 2.90 -2.76 15.29
N SER A 338 3.39 -1.55 15.03
CA SER A 338 3.95 -1.12 13.74
C SER A 338 5.32 -0.43 13.99
N LEU A 339 5.80 0.41 13.09
CA LEU A 339 7.01 1.21 13.32
C LEU A 339 6.69 2.46 14.16
N ALA A 340 7.64 2.87 14.98
CA ALA A 340 7.60 4.14 15.71
C ALA A 340 8.04 5.31 14.83
N PHE A 341 7.76 6.54 15.29
CA PHE A 341 8.33 7.74 14.69
C PHE A 341 9.85 7.81 14.83
N ASP A 342 10.42 7.30 15.93
CA ASP A 342 11.86 7.25 16.18
C ASP A 342 12.62 6.39 15.15
N ASP A 343 11.98 5.32 14.63
CA ASP A 343 12.59 4.41 13.65
C ASP A 343 12.97 5.14 12.36
N ILE A 344 12.28 6.24 12.05
CA ILE A 344 12.56 7.08 10.89
C ILE A 344 14.01 7.59 10.90
N ALA A 345 14.53 7.96 12.06
CA ALA A 345 15.88 8.51 12.19
C ALA A 345 16.97 7.46 11.92
N TYR A 346 16.67 6.17 12.15
CA TYR A 346 17.56 5.07 11.81
C TYR A 346 17.46 4.71 10.31
N LEU A 347 16.25 4.75 9.75
CA LEU A 347 15.98 4.31 8.37
C LEU A 347 16.35 5.34 7.28
N ARG A 348 16.43 6.63 7.61
CA ARG A 348 16.78 7.73 6.69
C ARG A 348 18.26 8.12 6.75
#